data_AF-A0A955J7A7-F1
#
_entry.id   AF-A0A955J7A7-F1
#
_cell.length_a   1.000
_cell.length_b   1.000
_cell.length_c   1.000
_cell.angle_alpha   90.00
_cell.angle_beta   90.00
_cell.angle_gamma   90.00
#
_symmetry.space_group_name_H-M   'P 1'
#
loop_
_entity.id
_entity.type
_entity.pdbx_description
1 polymer ?
#
loop_
_entity_poly.entity_id
_entity_poly.type
_entity_poly.pdbx_seq_one_letter_code
_entity_poly.pdbx_strand_id
1 'polypeptide(L)'
;MKRKLDELETWVQRPDRHAAAVSSWSIHKQVEHTALVARQILELVEGLEAGTAGEPTGRLRWPAHAVLAMGWIPRGKGVAPSSVLPGEAPDPAAIRAILDDTRARLRTHAPARGGNRAPHPHFGGMTARQWTRFLGIHTHHHIKIIRDIDAKA
;
A
#
# COMPACT_ATOMS: atom_id res chain seq x y z
N MET A 1 -0.95 4.21 10.87
CA MET A 1 -1.20 4.59 9.46
C MET A 1 -1.14 6.10 9.27
N LYS A 2 -1.95 6.90 9.99
CA LYS A 2 -2.01 8.37 9.88
C LYS A 2 -0.67 9.09 9.60
N ARG A 3 0.32 8.98 10.51
CA ARG A 3 1.66 9.59 10.34
C ARG A 3 2.36 9.24 9.02
N LYS A 4 2.10 8.05 8.46
CA LYS A 4 2.69 7.63 7.18
C LYS A 4 2.03 8.34 6.01
N LEU A 5 0.71 8.56 6.05
CA LEU A 5 0.02 9.34 5.03
C LEU A 5 0.45 10.81 5.06
N ASP A 6 0.61 11.37 6.27
CA ASP A 6 1.13 12.72 6.45
C ASP A 6 2.54 12.85 5.83
N GLU A 7 3.41 11.87 6.08
CA GLU A 7 4.73 11.82 5.44
C GLU A 7 4.63 11.72 3.90
N LEU A 8 3.80 10.83 3.36
CA LEU A 8 3.61 10.70 1.90
C LEU A 8 3.16 12.03 1.27
N GLU A 9 2.25 12.77 1.91
CA GLU A 9 1.82 14.07 1.42
C GLU A 9 2.97 15.08 1.37
N THR A 10 3.87 15.09 2.37
CA THR A 10 5.04 15.97 2.32
C THR A 10 5.96 15.68 1.12
N TRP A 11 5.99 14.43 0.64
CA TRP A 11 6.78 14.05 -0.54
C TRP A 11 6.14 14.51 -1.84
N VAL A 12 4.80 14.52 -1.92
CA VAL A 12 4.05 15.00 -3.10
C VAL A 12 4.20 16.51 -3.29
N GLN A 13 4.46 17.25 -2.22
CA GLN A 13 4.70 18.70 -2.27
C GLN A 13 6.12 19.07 -2.72
N ARG A 14 7.04 18.09 -2.79
CA ARG A 14 8.42 18.28 -3.22
C ARG A 14 8.58 18.00 -4.72
N PRO A 15 9.66 18.50 -5.35
CA PRO A 15 10.00 18.12 -6.72
C PRO A 15 10.06 16.61 -6.89
N ASP A 16 9.56 16.10 -8.01
CA ASP A 16 9.67 14.68 -8.31
C ASP A 16 11.13 14.33 -8.64
N ARG A 17 11.75 13.53 -7.78
CA ARG A 17 13.15 13.10 -7.92
C ARG A 17 13.22 11.63 -8.29
N HIS A 18 14.29 11.25 -8.97
CA HIS A 18 14.54 9.88 -9.38
C HIS A 18 16.00 9.50 -9.20
N ALA A 19 16.24 8.30 -8.67
CA ALA A 19 17.56 7.71 -8.52
C ALA A 19 17.50 6.26 -9.02
N ALA A 20 17.92 6.02 -10.27
CA ALA A 20 17.83 4.71 -10.93
C ALA A 20 18.55 3.58 -10.16
N ALA A 21 19.60 3.92 -9.41
CA ALA A 21 20.33 2.96 -8.55
C ALA A 21 19.50 2.45 -7.36
N VAL A 22 18.38 3.11 -7.02
CA VAL A 22 17.49 2.75 -5.92
C VAL A 22 16.21 2.08 -6.42
N SER A 23 15.61 2.64 -7.47
CA SER A 23 14.28 2.30 -7.95
C SER A 23 14.10 2.74 -9.39
N SER A 24 13.35 1.97 -10.18
CA SER A 24 12.91 2.39 -11.52
C SER A 24 11.83 3.48 -11.48
N TRP A 25 11.15 3.65 -10.35
CA TRP A 25 10.14 4.69 -10.12
C TRP A 25 10.71 5.90 -9.38
N SER A 26 10.24 7.09 -9.77
CA SER A 26 10.47 8.37 -9.08
C SER A 26 9.73 8.44 -7.74
N ILE A 27 9.97 9.49 -6.96
CA ILE A 27 9.29 9.72 -5.68
C ILE A 27 7.77 9.78 -5.88
N HIS A 28 7.28 10.56 -6.84
CA HIS A 28 5.83 10.71 -7.05
C HIS A 28 5.20 9.40 -7.51
N LYS A 29 5.87 8.61 -8.37
CA LYS A 29 5.41 7.27 -8.76
C LYS A 29 5.33 6.33 -7.55
N GLN A 30 6.29 6.39 -6.63
CA GLN A 30 6.25 5.61 -5.39
C GLN A 30 5.10 6.04 -4.47
N VAL A 31 4.83 7.35 -4.35
CA VAL A 31 3.70 7.84 -3.55
C VAL A 31 2.36 7.46 -4.17
N GLU A 32 2.19 7.66 -5.48
CA GLU A 32 0.96 7.32 -6.20
C GLU A 32 0.62 5.83 -6.07
N HIS A 33 1.59 4.94 -6.33
CA HIS A 33 1.42 3.51 -6.10
C HIS A 33 0.97 3.21 -4.68
N THR A 34 1.62 3.82 -3.68
CA THR A 34 1.28 3.61 -2.27
C THR A 34 -0.12 4.09 -1.93
N ALA A 35 -0.55 5.23 -2.48
CA ALA A 35 -1.88 5.80 -2.29
C ALA A 35 -2.96 4.91 -2.93
N LEU A 36 -2.74 4.42 -4.16
CA LEU A 36 -3.64 3.52 -4.86
C LEU A 36 -3.81 2.19 -4.10
N VAL A 37 -2.70 1.59 -3.64
CA VAL A 37 -2.74 0.38 -2.81
C VAL A 37 -3.47 0.63 -1.49
N ALA A 38 -3.25 1.78 -0.85
CA ALA A 38 -3.92 2.11 0.39
C ALA A 38 -5.44 2.21 0.24
N ARG A 39 -5.91 2.94 -0.77
CA ARG A 39 -7.35 3.05 -1.08
C ARG A 39 -7.96 1.67 -1.35
N GLN A 40 -7.35 0.89 -2.24
CA GLN A 40 -7.87 -0.42 -2.62
C GLN A 40 -7.92 -1.42 -1.45
N ILE A 41 -6.88 -1.43 -0.59
CA ILE A 41 -6.89 -2.31 0.57
C ILE A 41 -7.93 -1.87 1.60
N LEU A 42 -8.14 -0.56 1.81
CA LEU A 42 -9.17 -0.09 2.74
C LEU A 42 -10.56 -0.47 2.24
N GLU A 43 -10.87 -0.24 0.97
CA GLU A 43 -12.12 -0.68 0.34
C GLU A 43 -12.36 -2.18 0.52
N LEU A 44 -11.30 -2.99 0.32
CA LEU A 44 -11.38 -4.43 0.51
C LEU A 44 -11.64 -4.81 1.97
N VAL A 45 -10.98 -4.16 2.92
CA VAL A 45 -11.17 -4.38 4.36
C VAL A 45 -12.59 -3.98 4.78
N GLU A 46 -13.09 -2.83 4.32
CA GLU A 46 -14.47 -2.37 4.56
C GLU A 46 -15.48 -3.42 4.08
N GLY A 47 -15.32 -3.92 2.86
CA GLY A 47 -16.18 -4.97 2.31
C GLY A 47 -16.11 -6.28 3.09
N LEU A 48 -14.91 -6.71 3.52
CA LEU A 48 -14.74 -7.93 4.31
C LEU A 48 -15.45 -7.82 5.68
N GLU A 49 -15.34 -6.66 6.34
CA GLU A 49 -15.98 -6.40 7.63
C GLU A 49 -17.51 -6.27 7.50
N ALA A 50 -17.99 -5.67 6.41
CA ALA A 50 -19.41 -5.57 6.10
C ALA A 50 -20.03 -6.89 5.61
N GLY A 51 -19.21 -7.91 5.33
CA GLY A 51 -19.65 -9.18 4.74
C GLY A 51 -20.10 -9.05 3.28
N THR A 52 -19.81 -7.91 2.63
CA THR A 52 -20.13 -7.66 1.22
C THR A 52 -18.98 -8.02 0.28
N ALA A 53 -17.80 -8.33 0.83
CA ALA A 53 -16.67 -8.87 0.12
C ALA A 53 -16.13 -10.14 0.80
N GLY A 54 -15.29 -10.85 0.05
CA GLY A 54 -14.70 -12.12 0.45
C GLY A 54 -15.09 -13.21 -0.54
N GLU A 55 -14.13 -14.08 -0.83
CA GLU A 55 -14.32 -15.18 -1.77
C GLU A 55 -13.83 -16.48 -1.14
N PRO A 56 -14.34 -17.64 -1.58
CA PRO A 56 -13.73 -18.93 -1.27
C PRO A 56 -12.27 -18.91 -1.71
N THR A 57 -11.36 -18.76 -0.75
CA THR A 57 -9.93 -18.63 -1.02
C THR A 57 -9.14 -19.60 -0.17
N GLY A 58 -8.03 -20.10 -0.74
CA GLY A 58 -7.12 -20.99 -0.06
C GLY A 58 -6.47 -20.34 1.16
N ARG A 59 -5.73 -21.15 1.92
CA ARG A 59 -4.98 -20.68 3.09
C ARG A 59 -3.94 -19.63 2.72
N LEU A 60 -3.52 -18.88 3.73
CA LEU A 60 -2.37 -17.99 3.66
C LEU A 60 -1.13 -18.78 3.18
N ARG A 61 -0.39 -18.24 2.22
CA ARG A 61 0.83 -18.87 1.66
C ARG A 61 2.07 -18.50 2.47
N TRP A 62 3.10 -19.35 2.42
CA TRP A 62 4.36 -19.19 3.18
C TRP A 62 5.03 -17.80 3.07
N PRO A 63 5.15 -17.16 1.87
CA PRO A 63 5.76 -15.84 1.77
C PRO A 63 5.02 -14.77 2.61
N ALA A 64 3.70 -14.92 2.74
CA ALA A 64 2.90 -13.98 3.51
C ALA A 64 3.17 -14.11 5.01
N HIS A 65 3.38 -15.33 5.52
CA HIS A 65 3.78 -15.53 6.92
C HIS A 65 5.08 -14.78 7.23
N ALA A 66 6.08 -14.92 6.37
CA ALA A 66 7.37 -14.26 6.51
C ALA A 66 7.21 -12.72 6.50
N VAL A 67 6.50 -12.16 5.52
CA VAL A 67 6.28 -10.70 5.40
C VAL A 67 5.49 -10.15 6.58
N LEU A 68 4.39 -10.79 6.97
CA LEU A 68 3.52 -10.32 8.06
C LEU A 68 4.20 -10.42 9.43
N ALA A 69 5.03 -11.44 9.65
CA ALA A 69 5.80 -11.62 10.88
C ALA A 69 6.97 -10.64 10.97
N MET A 70 7.85 -10.62 9.95
CA MET A 70 9.05 -9.77 9.95
C MET A 70 8.75 -8.29 9.69
N GLY A 71 7.59 -7.97 9.10
CA GLY A 71 7.24 -6.61 8.74
C GLY A 71 8.11 -6.01 7.63
N TRP A 72 8.66 -6.86 6.75
CA TRP A 72 9.61 -6.46 5.72
C TRP A 72 9.27 -7.10 4.38
N ILE A 73 9.47 -6.32 3.31
CA ILE A 73 9.29 -6.73 1.91
C ILE A 73 10.64 -6.57 1.20
N PRO A 74 11.18 -7.62 0.57
CA PRO A 74 12.39 -7.52 -0.25
C PRO A 74 12.17 -6.61 -1.47
N ARG A 75 13.13 -5.73 -1.75
CA ARG A 75 13.10 -4.86 -2.95
C ARG A 75 13.34 -5.67 -4.22
N GLY A 76 12.73 -5.25 -5.33
CA GLY A 76 12.96 -5.83 -6.67
C GLY A 76 12.40 -7.25 -6.88
N LYS A 77 11.60 -7.77 -5.96
CA LYS A 77 11.02 -9.13 -6.04
C LYS A 77 9.52 -9.15 -6.33
N GLY A 78 8.81 -8.05 -6.09
CA GLY A 78 7.37 -7.94 -6.32
C GLY A 78 7.05 -7.24 -7.64
N VAL A 79 6.02 -7.71 -8.33
CA VAL A 79 5.42 -7.04 -9.49
C VAL A 79 4.10 -6.42 -9.04
N ALA A 80 3.95 -5.11 -9.22
CA ALA A 80 2.71 -4.42 -8.88
C ALA A 80 1.60 -4.80 -9.87
N PRO A 81 0.37 -5.09 -9.39
CA PRO A 81 -0.78 -5.30 -10.26
C PRO A 81 -1.08 -4.07 -11.11
N SER A 82 -1.63 -4.27 -12.32
CA SER A 82 -1.95 -3.19 -13.27
C SER A 82 -2.87 -2.11 -12.70
N SER A 83 -3.80 -2.49 -11.82
CA SER A 83 -4.77 -1.59 -11.17
C SER A 83 -4.15 -0.58 -10.20
N VAL A 84 -2.91 -0.79 -9.78
CA VAL A 84 -2.19 0.08 -8.84
C VAL A 84 -0.83 0.51 -9.39
N LEU A 85 -0.61 0.39 -10.70
CA LEU A 85 0.56 0.98 -11.33
C LEU A 85 0.43 2.51 -11.31
N PRO A 86 1.51 3.24 -10.98
CA PRO A 86 1.51 4.68 -11.11
C PRO A 86 1.48 5.09 -12.59
N GLY A 87 0.96 6.28 -12.86
CA GLY A 87 0.97 6.87 -14.19
C GLY A 87 2.38 7.21 -14.66
N GLU A 88 2.54 7.46 -15.97
CA GLU A 88 3.85 7.86 -16.51
C GLU A 88 4.31 9.21 -15.98
N ALA A 89 3.39 10.16 -15.86
CA ALA A 89 3.57 11.45 -15.22
C ALA A 89 2.52 11.59 -14.09
N PRO A 90 2.86 11.19 -12.86
CA PRO A 90 1.93 11.29 -11.74
C PRO A 90 1.50 12.74 -11.50
N ASP A 91 0.19 12.97 -11.29
CA ASP A 91 -0.34 14.28 -10.95
C ASP A 91 -0.38 14.48 -9.42
N PRO A 92 0.39 15.42 -8.86
CA PRO A 92 0.38 15.70 -7.43
C PRO A 92 -1.01 16.03 -6.86
N ALA A 93 -1.90 16.65 -7.66
CA ALA A 93 -3.26 16.96 -7.21
C ALA A 93 -4.11 15.70 -7.09
N ALA A 94 -4.09 14.82 -8.10
CA ALA A 94 -4.74 13.52 -8.05
C ALA A 94 -4.23 12.65 -6.88
N ILE A 95 -2.91 12.62 -6.66
CA ILE A 95 -2.33 11.87 -5.53
C ILE A 95 -2.86 12.40 -4.19
N ARG A 96 -2.87 13.73 -3.99
CA ARG A 96 -3.41 14.33 -2.75
C ARG A 96 -4.87 13.96 -2.53
N ALA A 97 -5.69 14.00 -3.59
CA ALA A 97 -7.10 13.60 -3.50
C ALA A 97 -7.26 12.15 -3.03
N ILE A 98 -6.43 11.22 -3.52
CA ILE A 98 -6.44 9.82 -3.07
C ILE A 98 -5.99 9.71 -1.61
N LEU A 99 -4.95 10.45 -1.19
CA LEU A 99 -4.48 10.46 0.19
C LEU A 99 -5.53 11.01 1.15
N ASP A 100 -6.28 12.03 0.76
CA ASP A 100 -7.36 12.61 1.56
C ASP A 100 -8.57 11.67 1.70
N ASP A 101 -8.97 11.01 0.62
CA ASP A 101 -9.99 9.94 0.67
C ASP A 101 -9.54 8.81 1.61
N THR A 102 -8.29 8.34 1.45
CA THR A 102 -7.69 7.30 2.30
C THR A 102 -7.71 7.71 3.77
N ARG A 103 -7.39 8.97 4.09
CA ARG A 103 -7.47 9.51 5.46
C ARG A 103 -8.89 9.51 5.98
N ALA A 104 -9.87 9.90 5.16
CA ALA A 104 -11.26 9.93 5.55
C ALA A 104 -11.76 8.55 5.97
N ARG A 105 -11.49 7.54 5.14
CA ARG A 105 -11.81 6.13 5.44
C ARG A 105 -11.12 5.62 6.71
N LEU A 106 -9.84 5.93 6.88
CA LEU A 106 -9.10 5.53 8.09
C LEU A 106 -9.66 6.12 9.39
N ARG A 107 -10.32 7.28 9.35
CA ARG A 107 -10.95 7.88 10.55
C ARG A 107 -12.19 7.11 10.99
N THR A 108 -12.91 6.51 10.06
CA THR A 108 -14.14 5.76 10.32
C THR A 108 -13.89 4.25 10.47
N HIS A 109 -12.69 3.78 10.16
CA HIS A 109 -12.33 2.36 10.25
C HIS A 109 -12.28 1.86 11.70
N ALA A 110 -13.16 0.90 12.00
CA ALA A 110 -13.04 0.09 13.21
C ALA A 110 -11.86 -0.90 13.10
N PRO A 111 -11.33 -1.41 14.23
CA PRO A 111 -10.33 -2.47 14.21
C PRO A 111 -10.86 -3.69 13.47
N ALA A 112 -10.13 -4.10 12.42
CA ALA A 112 -10.51 -5.25 11.60
C ALA A 112 -10.65 -6.53 12.44
N ARG A 113 -11.81 -7.18 12.32
CA ARG A 113 -12.13 -8.46 12.93
C ARG A 113 -11.60 -9.60 12.04
N GLY A 114 -11.45 -10.78 12.63
CA GLY A 114 -11.09 -11.99 11.87
C GLY A 114 -12.32 -12.55 11.18
N GLY A 115 -12.14 -13.43 10.18
CA GLY A 115 -13.24 -14.14 9.55
C GLY A 115 -13.02 -14.30 8.05
N ASN A 116 -13.79 -13.54 7.26
CA ASN A 116 -13.77 -13.56 5.80
C ASN A 116 -12.38 -13.26 5.25
N ARG A 117 -12.09 -13.88 4.11
CA ARG A 117 -10.79 -13.77 3.44
C ARG A 117 -10.99 -13.27 2.01
N ALA A 118 -10.04 -12.47 1.56
CA ALA A 118 -9.93 -12.06 0.18
C ALA A 118 -8.58 -12.53 -0.40
N PRO A 119 -8.54 -12.88 -1.69
CA PRO A 119 -7.33 -13.36 -2.33
C PRO A 119 -6.29 -12.25 -2.51
N HIS A 120 -5.04 -12.56 -2.21
CA HIS A 120 -3.89 -11.77 -2.61
C HIS A 120 -3.07 -12.55 -3.64
N PRO A 121 -2.61 -11.94 -4.76
CA PRO A 121 -1.93 -12.65 -5.86
C PRO A 121 -0.79 -13.58 -5.41
N HIS A 122 0.06 -13.09 -4.52
CA HIS A 122 1.19 -13.86 -3.97
C HIS A 122 0.91 -14.56 -2.62
N PHE A 123 -0.02 -14.04 -1.82
CA PHE A 123 -0.17 -14.45 -0.41
C PHE A 123 -1.35 -15.38 -0.15
N GLY A 124 -2.19 -15.66 -1.16
CA GLY A 124 -3.38 -16.47 -0.97
C GLY A 124 -4.45 -15.72 -0.17
N GLY A 125 -5.31 -16.44 0.54
CA GLY A 125 -6.43 -15.84 1.27
C GLY A 125 -6.01 -15.11 2.53
N MET A 126 -6.23 -13.80 2.57
CA MET A 126 -5.90 -12.93 3.72
C MET A 126 -7.17 -12.38 4.39
N THR A 127 -7.19 -12.39 5.72
CA THR A 127 -8.26 -11.76 6.50
C THR A 127 -8.15 -10.24 6.48
N ALA A 128 -9.21 -9.53 6.83
CA ALA A 128 -9.22 -8.08 7.00
C ALA A 128 -8.05 -7.59 7.88
N ARG A 129 -7.83 -8.22 9.04
CA ARG A 129 -6.67 -7.95 9.91
C ARG A 129 -5.32 -8.13 9.21
N GLN A 130 -5.17 -9.18 8.40
CA GLN A 130 -3.92 -9.46 7.68
C GLN A 130 -3.69 -8.43 6.57
N TRP A 131 -4.74 -8.01 5.87
CA TRP A 131 -4.70 -6.93 4.89
C TRP A 131 -4.32 -5.59 5.51
N THR A 132 -4.93 -5.21 6.64
CA THR A 132 -4.56 -3.99 7.37
C THR A 132 -3.10 -4.02 7.84
N ARG A 133 -2.63 -5.17 8.34
CA ARG A 133 -1.23 -5.39 8.72
C ARG A 133 -0.30 -5.22 7.51
N PHE A 134 -0.64 -5.84 6.38
CA PHE A 134 0.14 -5.75 5.15
C PHE A 134 0.22 -4.32 4.62
N LEU A 135 -0.89 -3.58 4.61
CA LEU A 135 -0.90 -2.17 4.21
C LEU A 135 0.12 -1.36 5.01
N GLY A 136 0.16 -1.53 6.34
CA GLY A 136 1.17 -0.85 7.18
C GLY A 136 2.62 -1.19 6.84
N ILE A 137 2.88 -2.44 6.47
CA ILE A 137 4.21 -2.94 6.08
C ILE A 137 4.59 -2.39 4.69
N HIS A 138 3.68 -2.47 3.72
CA HIS A 138 3.83 -1.97 2.37
C HIS A 138 4.10 -0.46 2.36
N THR A 139 3.26 0.34 3.03
CA THR A 139 3.48 1.79 3.13
C THR A 139 4.83 2.13 3.76
N HIS A 140 5.26 1.38 4.78
CA HIS A 140 6.59 1.58 5.39
C HIS A 140 7.72 1.23 4.43
N HIS A 141 7.57 0.16 3.65
CA HIS A 141 8.53 -0.24 2.64
C HIS A 141 8.72 0.86 1.58
N HIS A 142 7.63 1.44 1.07
CA HIS A 142 7.71 2.51 0.06
C HIS A 142 8.27 3.82 0.62
N ILE A 143 7.93 4.20 1.85
CA ILE A 143 8.55 5.35 2.52
C ILE A 143 10.08 5.20 2.60
N LYS A 144 10.58 3.99 2.91
CA LYS A 144 12.03 3.74 2.90
C LYS A 144 12.64 3.91 1.52
N ILE A 145 11.95 3.48 0.46
CA ILE A 145 12.42 3.67 -0.92
C ILE A 145 12.46 5.16 -1.27
N ILE A 146 11.41 5.91 -0.94
CA ILE A 146 11.33 7.36 -1.20
C ILE A 146 12.50 8.10 -0.54
N ARG A 147 12.75 7.83 0.76
CA ARG A 147 13.87 8.44 1.49
C ARG A 147 15.22 8.10 0.86
N ASP A 148 15.41 6.86 0.41
CA ASP A 148 16.64 6.45 -0.25
C ASP A 148 16.83 7.09 -1.63
N ILE A 149 15.73 7.33 -2.37
CA ILE A 149 15.76 8.10 -3.62
C ILE A 149 16.18 9.54 -3.31
N ASP A 150 15.52 10.21 -2.36
CA ASP A 150 15.81 11.60 -2.01
C ASP A 150 17.25 11.81 -1.53
N ALA A 151 17.81 10.84 -0.82
CA ALA A 151 19.20 10.88 -0.35
C ALA A 151 20.25 10.63 -1.45
N LYS A 152 19.85 10.13 -2.63
CA LYS A 152 20.75 9.73 -3.72
C LYS A 152 20.46 10.42 -5.06
N ALA A 153 19.45 11.29 -5.09
CA ALA A 153 19.04 12.05 -6.27
C ALA A 153 19.68 13.44 -6.31
#